data_AF-A0A8C9EKZ0-F1
#
_entry.id   AF-A0A8C9EKZ0-F1
#
_cell.length_a   1.000
_cell.length_b   1.000
_cell.length_c   1.000
_cell.angle_alpha   90.00
_cell.angle_beta   90.00
_cell.angle_gamma   90.00
#
_symmetry.space_group_name_H-M   'P 1'
#
loop_
_entity.id
_entity.type
_entity.pdbx_description
1 polymer ?
#
loop_
_entity_poly.entity_id
_entity_poly.type
_entity_poly.pdbx_seq_one_letter_code
_entity_poly.pdbx_strand_id
1 'polypeptide(L)'
;VELCTRAGSREEACKKGNSSVNCCAVLHMHRGGGLRFYRRTKYGHYLNTDFVNRSILQAEINLLELRSRMISKETSFKELKSEAENYKENNARQASLLLSLQTRVRETEEELSVLVASKKQAELTAQAALKENRELKEKLHDKYLNECEESKTESYKMSRKYEELLTQLSEFLDTDIKEKEKPQEHLMSKACEIYKENLALKAQVAALQEDINGHEMESKASRETIMRLVSEVTKEQKKAAGYYEDMEKLSKDLDSAKIARQSLEMDIRNLQDKFKANQKAWEASKQELHSLKKSFSELDGTLKSSKEEARTAQSSLEAFRQQIATLLSSDLLTVIPSEKDILKRVQEINCKEESEERVISQLETQIAKLTETLENQTRSYQEALERNKKAEKQSEAFQDQLKHMEEELLSIDMIQDGLKLEKEKVGTRIILFCIKISKIQTLEQNRRIEELNKSQGKLERMKEKAEKQLNSVKSELNLKERKATEEKERAKNMLEVVSSEMKVLKTTLEELAKRERQLADFREVISRMLGLDLASLALPDYEIITRLEGLIRFHQHHFIPCVCVKDVTRTEDEKIVSHCEQMRFELLYPK
;
A
#
# COMPACT_ATOMS: atom_id res chain seq x y z
N VAL A 1 -80.72 41.95 -110.86
CA VAL A 1 -80.36 43.32 -110.47
C VAL A 1 -79.66 44.03 -111.65
N GLU A 2 -80.25 44.07 -112.85
CA GLU A 2 -81.48 44.79 -113.26
C GLU A 2 -81.20 46.28 -113.47
N LEU A 3 -81.24 46.76 -114.74
CA LEU A 3 -82.42 47.19 -115.51
C LEU A 3 -82.93 48.57 -115.03
N CYS A 4 -83.42 49.47 -115.89
CA CYS A 4 -84.01 49.22 -117.19
C CYS A 4 -83.74 50.33 -118.23
N THR A 5 -83.91 50.02 -119.51
CA THR A 5 -84.07 50.98 -120.61
C THR A 5 -85.25 50.56 -121.50
N ARG A 6 -85.84 51.54 -122.21
CA ARG A 6 -86.61 51.40 -123.48
C ARG A 6 -88.16 51.28 -123.43
N ALA A 7 -88.78 51.86 -124.48
CA ALA A 7 -90.19 51.80 -124.91
C ALA A 7 -91.23 52.51 -124.00
N GLY A 8 -92.36 53.05 -124.51
CA GLY A 8 -92.91 53.27 -125.87
C GLY A 8 -93.98 54.39 -125.78
N SER A 9 -94.79 54.81 -126.75
CA SER A 9 -95.07 54.50 -128.18
C SER A 9 -95.67 55.78 -128.82
N ARG A 10 -95.79 56.03 -130.15
CA ARG A 10 -95.77 55.24 -131.40
C ARG A 10 -97.16 54.76 -131.92
N GLU A 11 -97.95 55.71 -132.42
CA GLU A 11 -99.09 55.54 -133.37
C GLU A 11 -98.70 56.21 -134.72
N GLU A 12 -98.88 55.60 -135.90
CA GLU A 12 -100.09 55.48 -136.76
C GLU A 12 -100.54 56.82 -137.41
N ALA A 13 -101.01 56.92 -138.67
CA ALA A 13 -101.13 55.98 -139.82
C ALA A 13 -100.99 56.80 -141.15
N CYS A 14 -100.31 56.35 -142.22
CA CYS A 14 -100.71 55.40 -143.29
C CYS A 14 -101.60 55.99 -144.43
N LYS A 15 -101.37 55.50 -145.67
CA LYS A 15 -102.12 55.72 -146.95
C LYS A 15 -101.94 57.08 -147.68
N LYS A 16 -102.07 57.17 -149.03
CA LYS A 16 -101.70 56.26 -150.14
C LYS A 16 -101.90 56.94 -151.52
N GLY A 17 -100.90 56.86 -152.41
CA GLY A 17 -101.06 56.62 -153.86
C GLY A 17 -101.50 57.74 -154.82
N ASN A 18 -100.97 57.64 -156.05
CA ASN A 18 -101.49 58.14 -157.34
C ASN A 18 -101.53 59.67 -157.58
N SER A 19 -101.29 60.18 -158.80
CA SER A 19 -100.90 59.54 -160.08
C SER A 19 -100.33 60.54 -161.10
N SER A 20 -99.52 60.03 -162.06
CA SER A 20 -99.46 60.40 -163.50
C SER A 20 -99.19 61.86 -163.96
N VAL A 21 -98.60 62.18 -165.12
CA VAL A 21 -97.59 61.58 -166.06
C VAL A 21 -97.58 62.50 -167.31
N ASN A 22 -96.46 62.59 -168.06
CA ASN A 22 -96.35 63.25 -169.40
C ASN A 22 -96.57 64.79 -169.46
N CYS A 23 -96.15 65.55 -170.49
CA CYS A 23 -95.08 65.32 -171.49
C CYS A 23 -94.54 66.64 -172.11
N CYS A 24 -93.33 66.51 -172.67
CA CYS A 24 -92.73 67.21 -173.81
C CYS A 24 -93.57 68.16 -174.72
N ALA A 25 -92.97 69.35 -174.94
CA ALA A 25 -92.49 69.85 -176.24
C ALA A 25 -93.42 70.58 -177.25
N VAL A 26 -92.73 71.12 -178.27
CA VAL A 26 -93.16 71.63 -179.60
C VAL A 26 -93.51 73.13 -179.70
N LEU A 27 -93.10 73.72 -180.84
CA LEU A 27 -93.35 75.10 -181.27
C LEU A 27 -94.82 75.29 -181.71
N HIS A 28 -95.31 76.53 -181.82
CA HIS A 28 -95.55 77.18 -183.12
C HIS A 28 -96.08 78.62 -183.02
N MET A 29 -96.11 79.32 -184.16
CA MET A 29 -96.73 80.63 -184.33
C MET A 29 -98.23 80.55 -184.73
N HIS A 30 -98.93 81.68 -184.53
CA HIS A 30 -99.85 82.34 -185.47
C HIS A 30 -101.41 82.21 -185.35
N ARG A 31 -102.06 83.39 -185.32
CA ARG A 31 -103.38 83.81 -185.89
C ARG A 31 -104.76 83.36 -185.33
N GLY A 32 -105.48 84.34 -184.75
CA GLY A 32 -106.86 84.76 -185.11
C GLY A 32 -108.08 83.96 -184.56
N GLY A 33 -109.29 84.52 -184.42
CA GLY A 33 -109.73 85.94 -184.52
C GLY A 33 -111.28 86.14 -184.61
N GLY A 34 -111.79 87.35 -184.31
CA GLY A 34 -113.20 87.80 -184.48
C GLY A 34 -114.06 87.88 -183.20
N LEU A 35 -115.21 88.59 -183.12
CA LEU A 35 -115.87 89.51 -184.09
C LEU A 35 -117.08 90.28 -183.46
N ARG A 36 -117.15 91.64 -183.54
CA ARG A 36 -118.25 92.46 -184.17
C ARG A 36 -118.28 93.98 -183.80
N PHE A 37 -118.23 94.85 -184.84
CA PHE A 37 -119.08 96.02 -185.23
C PHE A 37 -119.63 97.05 -184.19
N TYR A 38 -119.80 98.37 -184.48
CA TYR A 38 -120.43 99.03 -185.66
C TYR A 38 -119.63 100.23 -186.30
N ARG A 39 -120.27 101.25 -186.95
CA ARG A 39 -119.89 101.69 -188.33
C ARG A 39 -120.18 103.18 -188.74
N ARG A 40 -119.33 103.79 -189.61
CA ARG A 40 -119.49 105.02 -190.48
C ARG A 40 -119.56 106.40 -189.76
N THR A 41 -119.33 107.61 -190.36
CA THR A 41 -119.16 108.10 -191.77
C THR A 41 -118.15 109.30 -191.90
N LYS A 42 -117.96 109.91 -193.09
CA LYS A 42 -117.06 111.05 -193.42
C LYS A 42 -117.76 112.45 -193.43
N TYR A 43 -116.98 113.52 -193.21
CA TYR A 43 -116.84 114.80 -194.00
C TYR A 43 -116.77 116.10 -193.15
N GLY A 44 -115.97 117.08 -193.62
CA GLY A 44 -116.39 118.50 -193.65
C GLY A 44 -115.95 119.51 -192.57
N HIS A 45 -114.71 120.00 -192.67
CA HIS A 45 -114.28 121.40 -192.40
C HIS A 45 -114.36 122.11 -191.01
N TYR A 46 -113.24 122.79 -190.70
CA TYR A 46 -112.99 123.95 -189.82
C TYR A 46 -112.89 123.84 -188.26
N LEU A 47 -111.63 124.01 -187.80
CA LEU A 47 -111.11 124.64 -186.56
C LEU A 47 -110.78 123.82 -185.27
N ASN A 48 -109.46 123.79 -184.99
CA ASN A 48 -108.72 123.88 -183.71
C ASN A 48 -108.61 122.75 -182.63
N THR A 49 -107.44 122.10 -182.69
CA THR A 49 -106.43 121.93 -181.60
C THR A 49 -106.55 120.84 -180.53
N ASP A 50 -107.67 120.61 -179.85
CA ASP A 50 -107.63 119.97 -178.50
C ASP A 50 -107.33 118.44 -178.43
N PHE A 51 -107.48 117.68 -179.53
CA PHE A 51 -107.53 116.21 -179.45
C PHE A 51 -106.17 115.52 -179.18
N VAL A 52 -105.05 116.15 -179.54
CA VAL A 52 -103.71 115.51 -179.52
C VAL A 52 -103.24 115.20 -178.09
N ASN A 53 -103.50 116.09 -177.14
CA ASN A 53 -102.93 116.04 -175.79
C ASN A 53 -103.35 114.79 -174.99
N ARG A 54 -104.56 114.24 -175.21
CA ARG A 54 -105.02 113.03 -174.49
C ARG A 54 -104.25 111.76 -174.85
N SER A 55 -103.71 111.66 -176.07
CA SER A 55 -103.03 110.43 -176.52
C SER A 55 -101.61 110.32 -175.94
N ILE A 56 -100.94 111.46 -175.69
CA ILE A 56 -99.61 111.51 -175.09
C ILE A 56 -99.67 111.08 -173.62
N LEU A 57 -100.62 111.65 -172.87
CA LEU A 57 -100.78 111.43 -171.42
C LEU A 57 -101.05 109.96 -171.07
N GLN A 58 -101.74 109.21 -171.94
CA GLN A 58 -101.97 107.77 -171.77
C GLN A 58 -100.72 106.91 -171.97
N ALA A 59 -99.76 107.36 -172.79
CA ALA A 59 -98.49 106.65 -173.01
C ALA A 59 -97.51 106.85 -171.84
N GLU A 60 -97.48 108.04 -171.24
CA GLU A 60 -96.64 108.36 -170.09
C GLU A 60 -97.00 107.51 -168.86
N ILE A 61 -98.30 107.35 -168.58
CA ILE A 61 -98.81 106.50 -167.48
C ILE A 61 -98.29 105.06 -167.61
N ASN A 62 -98.39 104.48 -168.81
CA ASN A 62 -97.96 103.10 -169.08
C ASN A 62 -96.43 102.92 -168.91
N LEU A 63 -95.64 103.93 -169.28
CA LEU A 63 -94.18 103.95 -169.05
C LEU A 63 -93.82 104.04 -167.56
N LEU A 64 -94.59 104.80 -166.79
CA LEU A 64 -94.41 104.95 -165.34
C LEU A 64 -94.76 103.63 -164.61
N GLU A 65 -95.83 102.95 -165.03
CA GLU A 65 -96.22 101.63 -164.50
C GLU A 65 -95.16 100.55 -164.83
N LEU A 66 -94.62 100.54 -166.05
CA LEU A 66 -93.54 99.64 -166.45
C LEU A 66 -92.24 99.91 -165.66
N ARG A 67 -91.90 101.18 -165.39
CA ARG A 67 -90.78 101.52 -164.49
C ARG A 67 -91.02 101.01 -163.07
N SER A 68 -92.20 101.18 -162.50
CA SER A 68 -92.53 100.66 -161.17
C SER A 68 -92.44 99.12 -161.12
N ARG A 69 -92.90 98.41 -162.15
CA ARG A 69 -92.68 96.95 -162.26
C ARG A 69 -91.21 96.58 -162.35
N MET A 70 -90.41 97.30 -163.15
CA MET A 70 -88.96 97.06 -163.26
C MET A 70 -88.27 97.23 -161.90
N ILE A 71 -88.59 98.31 -161.16
CA ILE A 71 -88.06 98.56 -159.81
C ILE A 71 -88.47 97.45 -158.83
N SER A 72 -89.73 96.98 -158.87
CA SER A 72 -90.18 95.87 -158.03
C SER A 72 -89.48 94.53 -158.33
N LYS A 73 -89.00 94.35 -159.57
CA LYS A 73 -88.20 93.18 -159.95
C LYS A 73 -86.74 93.32 -159.54
N GLU A 74 -86.17 94.52 -159.69
CA GLU A 74 -84.83 94.89 -159.21
C GLU A 74 -84.70 94.68 -157.68
N THR A 75 -85.72 95.02 -156.88
CA THR A 75 -85.73 94.72 -155.43
C THR A 75 -85.83 93.22 -155.16
N SER A 76 -86.77 92.51 -155.79
CA SER A 76 -86.91 91.05 -155.60
C SER A 76 -85.66 90.26 -156.01
N PHE A 77 -84.88 90.76 -156.98
CA PHE A 77 -83.62 90.16 -157.38
C PHE A 77 -82.51 90.40 -156.35
N LYS A 78 -82.49 91.57 -155.70
CA LYS A 78 -81.55 91.88 -154.60
C LYS A 78 -81.86 91.06 -153.35
N GLU A 79 -83.13 90.84 -153.05
CA GLU A 79 -83.60 89.97 -151.96
C GLU A 79 -83.21 88.50 -152.21
N LEU A 80 -83.51 87.95 -153.39
CA LEU A 80 -83.07 86.59 -153.76
C LEU A 80 -81.53 86.44 -153.75
N LYS A 81 -80.79 87.50 -154.08
CA LYS A 81 -79.32 87.49 -154.02
C LYS A 81 -78.79 87.50 -152.58
N SER A 82 -79.38 88.27 -151.66
CA SER A 82 -78.96 88.23 -150.24
C SER A 82 -79.33 86.90 -149.59
N GLU A 83 -80.49 86.32 -149.93
CA GLU A 83 -80.87 84.99 -149.44
C GLU A 83 -79.94 83.88 -149.98
N ALA A 84 -79.50 83.96 -151.24
CA ALA A 84 -78.51 83.03 -151.79
C ALA A 84 -77.14 83.10 -151.10
N GLU A 85 -76.65 84.29 -150.72
CA GLU A 85 -75.42 84.43 -149.94
C GLU A 85 -75.62 84.00 -148.47
N ASN A 86 -76.79 84.25 -147.86
CA ASN A 86 -77.13 83.69 -146.54
C ASN A 86 -77.12 82.15 -146.56
N TYR A 87 -77.64 81.52 -147.61
CA TYR A 87 -77.59 80.06 -147.78
C TYR A 87 -76.16 79.54 -147.93
N LYS A 88 -75.29 80.23 -148.69
CA LYS A 88 -73.85 79.91 -148.75
C LYS A 88 -73.20 80.01 -147.39
N GLU A 89 -73.42 81.09 -146.64
CA GLU A 89 -72.79 81.28 -145.34
C GLU A 89 -73.25 80.22 -144.34
N ASN A 90 -74.56 79.92 -144.32
CA ASN A 90 -75.11 78.87 -143.46
C ASN A 90 -74.55 77.48 -143.82
N ASN A 91 -74.40 77.17 -145.12
CA ASN A 91 -73.76 75.93 -145.58
C ASN A 91 -72.26 75.87 -145.18
N ALA A 92 -71.53 76.99 -145.27
CA ALA A 92 -70.13 77.08 -144.83
C ALA A 92 -69.97 76.93 -143.31
N ARG A 93 -70.90 77.49 -142.52
CA ARG A 93 -70.99 77.29 -141.06
C ARG A 93 -71.28 75.82 -140.73
N GLN A 94 -72.21 75.17 -141.45
CA GLN A 94 -72.51 73.75 -141.29
C GLN A 94 -71.30 72.85 -141.65
N ALA A 95 -70.61 73.14 -142.75
CA ALA A 95 -69.40 72.40 -143.15
C ALA A 95 -68.26 72.52 -142.11
N SER A 96 -68.02 73.73 -141.58
CA SER A 96 -67.05 73.95 -140.50
C SER A 96 -67.42 73.23 -139.21
N LEU A 97 -68.71 73.18 -138.85
CA LEU A 97 -69.21 72.42 -137.70
C LEU A 97 -69.02 70.90 -137.92
N LEU A 98 -69.29 70.40 -139.12
CA LEU A 98 -69.08 68.99 -139.48
C LEU A 98 -67.60 68.59 -139.37
N LEU A 99 -66.69 69.43 -139.87
CA LEU A 99 -65.24 69.26 -139.72
C LEU A 99 -64.80 69.27 -138.24
N SER A 100 -65.28 70.23 -137.45
CA SER A 100 -64.98 70.29 -136.02
C SER A 100 -65.45 69.04 -135.26
N LEU A 101 -66.65 68.54 -135.59
CA LEU A 101 -67.17 67.29 -135.02
C LEU A 101 -66.38 66.06 -135.47
N GLN A 102 -65.95 66.00 -136.73
CA GLN A 102 -65.12 64.90 -137.25
C GLN A 102 -63.71 64.89 -136.62
N THR A 103 -63.08 66.05 -136.44
CA THR A 103 -61.82 66.17 -135.71
C THR A 103 -61.98 65.70 -134.28
N ARG A 104 -63.02 66.17 -133.57
CA ARG A 104 -63.26 65.78 -132.18
C ARG A 104 -63.59 64.29 -132.00
N VAL A 105 -64.26 63.67 -132.96
CA VAL A 105 -64.47 62.20 -132.96
C VAL A 105 -63.12 61.47 -133.10
N ARG A 106 -62.24 61.92 -134.00
CA ARG A 106 -60.91 61.32 -134.15
C ARG A 106 -60.05 61.51 -132.89
N GLU A 107 -60.08 62.71 -132.30
CA GLU A 107 -59.39 62.99 -131.03
C GLU A 107 -59.87 62.03 -129.93
N THR A 108 -61.17 61.80 -129.78
CA THR A 108 -61.68 60.83 -128.78
C THR A 108 -61.43 59.37 -129.14
N GLU A 109 -61.32 59.01 -130.43
CA GLU A 109 -60.91 57.66 -130.87
C GLU A 109 -59.42 57.40 -130.59
N GLU A 110 -58.56 58.41 -130.78
CA GLU A 110 -57.14 58.36 -130.44
C GLU A 110 -56.93 58.31 -128.91
N GLU A 111 -57.65 59.13 -128.13
CA GLU A 111 -57.68 59.05 -126.66
C GLU A 111 -58.15 57.67 -126.16
N LEU A 112 -59.22 57.11 -126.74
CA LEU A 112 -59.69 55.77 -126.38
C LEU A 112 -58.67 54.67 -126.71
N SER A 113 -57.95 54.79 -127.84
CA SER A 113 -56.87 53.88 -128.20
C SER A 113 -55.73 53.93 -127.17
N VAL A 114 -55.30 55.13 -126.77
CA VAL A 114 -54.29 55.36 -125.73
C VAL A 114 -54.77 54.85 -124.36
N LEU A 115 -56.03 55.07 -124.00
CA LEU A 115 -56.63 54.57 -122.77
C LEU A 115 -56.72 53.04 -122.74
N VAL A 116 -57.04 52.38 -123.86
CA VAL A 116 -57.04 50.91 -123.97
C VAL A 116 -55.62 50.34 -123.87
N ALA A 117 -54.64 50.96 -124.51
CA ALA A 117 -53.24 50.57 -124.39
C ALA A 117 -52.70 50.76 -122.96
N SER A 118 -52.99 51.91 -122.34
CA SER A 118 -52.66 52.23 -120.95
C SER A 118 -53.31 51.26 -119.97
N LYS A 119 -54.61 50.99 -120.13
CA LYS A 119 -55.34 49.97 -119.34
C LYS A 119 -54.68 48.60 -119.45
N LYS A 120 -54.38 48.13 -120.67
CA LYS A 120 -53.73 46.82 -120.88
C LYS A 120 -52.35 46.76 -120.23
N GLN A 121 -51.57 47.84 -120.28
CA GLN A 121 -50.28 47.93 -119.61
C GLN A 121 -50.42 47.93 -118.08
N ALA A 122 -51.43 48.62 -117.54
CA ALA A 122 -51.76 48.60 -116.12
C ALA A 122 -52.23 47.22 -115.65
N GLU A 123 -53.08 46.53 -116.42
CA GLU A 123 -53.54 45.16 -116.14
C GLU A 123 -52.37 44.16 -116.12
N LEU A 124 -51.44 44.24 -117.08
CA LEU A 124 -50.22 43.40 -117.10
C LEU A 124 -49.30 43.72 -115.90
N THR A 125 -49.14 45.00 -115.55
CA THR A 125 -48.34 45.44 -114.41
C THR A 125 -48.94 44.95 -113.09
N ALA A 126 -50.27 45.04 -112.94
CA ALA A 126 -51.00 44.52 -111.79
C ALA A 126 -50.92 42.98 -111.71
N GLN A 127 -51.01 42.26 -112.84
CA GLN A 127 -50.88 40.80 -112.86
C GLN A 127 -49.47 40.36 -112.48
N ALA A 128 -48.43 41.07 -112.93
CA ALA A 128 -47.04 40.84 -112.51
C ALA A 128 -46.88 41.08 -111.00
N ALA A 129 -47.36 42.21 -110.48
CA ALA A 129 -47.31 42.53 -109.05
C ALA A 129 -48.12 41.54 -108.19
N LEU A 130 -49.23 40.98 -108.68
CA LEU A 130 -50.00 39.93 -107.99
C LEU A 130 -49.25 38.58 -107.99
N LYS A 131 -48.54 38.24 -109.06
CA LYS A 131 -47.67 37.04 -109.11
C LYS A 131 -46.49 37.19 -108.13
N GLU A 132 -45.84 38.35 -108.12
CA GLU A 132 -44.76 38.67 -107.19
C GLU A 132 -45.24 38.66 -105.73
N ASN A 133 -46.40 39.28 -105.43
CA ASN A 133 -47.00 39.20 -104.09
C ASN A 133 -47.31 37.77 -103.65
N ARG A 134 -47.75 36.89 -104.58
CA ARG A 134 -47.95 35.47 -104.27
C ARG A 134 -46.63 34.79 -103.94
N GLU A 135 -45.60 34.94 -104.77
CA GLU A 135 -44.28 34.33 -104.54
C GLU A 135 -43.61 34.86 -103.28
N LEU A 136 -43.76 36.15 -102.96
CA LEU A 136 -43.28 36.75 -101.71
C LEU A 136 -44.04 36.18 -100.50
N LYS A 137 -45.36 36.01 -100.59
CA LYS A 137 -46.18 35.42 -99.53
C LYS A 137 -45.85 33.94 -99.28
N GLU A 138 -45.54 33.19 -100.34
CA GLU A 138 -45.10 31.80 -100.30
C GLU A 138 -43.72 31.69 -99.61
N LYS A 139 -42.71 32.43 -100.10
CA LYS A 139 -41.37 32.52 -99.47
C LYS A 139 -41.42 33.00 -98.02
N LEU A 140 -42.32 33.92 -97.68
CA LEU A 140 -42.52 34.43 -96.33
C LEU A 140 -43.17 33.37 -95.42
N HIS A 141 -44.10 32.57 -95.94
CA HIS A 141 -44.69 31.46 -95.19
C HIS A 141 -43.66 30.36 -94.93
N ASP A 142 -42.92 29.93 -95.95
CA ASP A 142 -41.85 28.92 -95.83
C ASP A 142 -40.78 29.37 -94.83
N LYS A 143 -40.38 30.65 -94.89
CA LYS A 143 -39.44 31.23 -93.94
C LYS A 143 -39.98 31.16 -92.49
N TYR A 144 -41.22 31.61 -92.25
CA TYR A 144 -41.81 31.55 -90.91
C TYR A 144 -42.02 30.12 -90.41
N LEU A 145 -42.29 29.16 -91.32
CA LEU A 145 -42.40 27.74 -90.98
C LEU A 145 -41.03 27.19 -90.54
N ASN A 146 -39.98 27.42 -91.33
CA ASN A 146 -38.62 26.99 -91.01
C ASN A 146 -38.10 27.63 -89.71
N GLU A 147 -38.25 28.96 -89.53
CA GLU A 147 -37.86 29.64 -88.28
C GLU A 147 -38.65 29.10 -87.06
N CYS A 148 -39.91 28.71 -87.25
CA CYS A 148 -40.72 28.08 -86.20
C CYS A 148 -40.28 26.64 -85.89
N GLU A 149 -39.88 25.85 -86.90
CA GLU A 149 -39.36 24.49 -86.71
C GLU A 149 -37.96 24.49 -86.10
N GLU A 150 -37.04 25.34 -86.56
CA GLU A 150 -35.74 25.55 -85.93
C GLU A 150 -35.89 25.94 -84.47
N SER A 151 -36.74 26.94 -84.16
CA SER A 151 -37.05 27.37 -82.79
C SER A 151 -37.61 26.23 -81.92
N LYS A 152 -38.53 25.41 -82.45
CA LYS A 152 -39.02 24.20 -81.76
C LYS A 152 -37.91 23.19 -81.52
N THR A 153 -37.06 22.89 -82.51
CA THR A 153 -35.99 21.90 -82.32
C THR A 153 -34.97 22.35 -81.28
N GLU A 154 -34.61 23.63 -81.24
CA GLU A 154 -33.68 24.14 -80.22
C GLU A 154 -34.36 24.19 -78.83
N SER A 155 -35.65 24.54 -78.77
CA SER A 155 -36.45 24.43 -77.54
C SER A 155 -36.46 22.99 -77.01
N TYR A 156 -36.69 21.98 -77.85
CA TYR A 156 -36.62 20.56 -77.46
C TYR A 156 -35.20 20.12 -77.03
N LYS A 157 -34.14 20.59 -77.73
CA LYS A 157 -32.74 20.33 -77.33
C LYS A 157 -32.45 20.93 -75.95
N MET A 158 -32.96 22.13 -75.65
CA MET A 158 -32.76 22.79 -74.37
C MET A 158 -33.60 22.17 -73.24
N SER A 159 -34.83 21.74 -73.52
CA SER A 159 -35.66 20.97 -72.57
C SER A 159 -34.95 19.68 -72.16
N ARG A 160 -34.49 18.89 -73.14
CA ARG A 160 -33.78 17.63 -72.86
C ARG A 160 -32.50 17.85 -72.03
N LYS A 161 -31.68 18.85 -72.36
CA LYS A 161 -30.49 19.19 -71.56
C LYS A 161 -30.82 19.57 -70.12
N TYR A 162 -31.96 20.23 -69.90
CA TYR A 162 -32.45 20.60 -68.56
C TYR A 162 -32.99 19.38 -67.80
N GLU A 163 -33.71 18.47 -68.47
CA GLU A 163 -34.15 17.17 -67.93
C GLU A 163 -32.96 16.26 -67.57
N GLU A 164 -31.94 16.20 -68.43
CA GLU A 164 -30.67 15.50 -68.18
C GLU A 164 -29.94 16.08 -66.96
N LEU A 165 -29.83 17.41 -66.84
CA LEU A 165 -29.25 18.08 -65.67
C LEU A 165 -30.02 17.82 -64.37
N LEU A 166 -31.35 17.89 -64.40
CA LEU A 166 -32.19 17.58 -63.25
C LEU A 166 -32.01 16.12 -62.82
N THR A 167 -31.88 15.19 -63.77
CA THR A 167 -31.64 13.76 -63.49
C THR A 167 -30.27 13.53 -62.87
N GLN A 168 -29.21 14.15 -63.38
CA GLN A 168 -27.85 14.05 -62.81
C GLN A 168 -27.77 14.66 -61.40
N LEU A 169 -28.46 15.77 -61.15
CA LEU A 169 -28.55 16.38 -59.81
C LEU A 169 -29.40 15.53 -58.84
N SER A 170 -30.44 14.87 -59.33
CA SER A 170 -31.27 13.92 -58.59
C SER A 170 -30.48 12.68 -58.16
N GLU A 171 -29.66 12.13 -59.05
CA GLU A 171 -28.75 11.01 -58.76
C GLU A 171 -27.63 11.42 -57.78
N PHE A 172 -26.99 12.58 -58.01
CA PHE A 172 -25.92 13.08 -57.13
C PHE A 172 -26.39 13.44 -55.70
N LEU A 173 -27.65 13.87 -55.54
CA LEU A 173 -28.24 14.20 -54.23
C LEU A 173 -29.07 13.04 -53.63
N ASP A 174 -29.04 11.85 -54.24
CA ASP A 174 -29.82 10.65 -53.86
C ASP A 174 -31.30 10.98 -53.51
N THR A 175 -31.98 11.65 -54.45
CA THR A 175 -33.30 12.27 -54.21
C THR A 175 -34.19 12.15 -55.43
N ASP A 176 -35.27 11.34 -55.35
CA ASP A 176 -36.19 11.15 -56.48
C ASP A 176 -37.05 12.40 -56.75
N ILE A 177 -36.99 12.87 -57.99
CA ILE A 177 -37.71 14.03 -58.49
C ILE A 177 -38.94 13.70 -59.35
N LYS A 178 -39.18 12.43 -59.71
CA LYS A 178 -40.18 12.04 -60.74
C LYS A 178 -41.61 12.46 -60.42
N GLU A 179 -41.97 12.51 -59.14
CA GLU A 179 -43.29 12.89 -58.64
C GLU A 179 -43.36 14.34 -58.12
N LYS A 180 -42.31 15.16 -58.32
CA LYS A 180 -42.26 16.52 -57.80
C LYS A 180 -42.72 17.50 -58.87
N GLU A 181 -43.76 18.29 -58.58
CA GLU A 181 -44.23 19.38 -59.48
C GLU A 181 -43.13 20.39 -59.82
N LYS A 182 -42.12 20.53 -58.95
CA LYS A 182 -40.97 21.42 -59.13
C LYS A 182 -39.65 20.74 -58.70
N PRO A 183 -39.03 19.93 -59.58
CA PRO A 183 -37.77 19.25 -59.27
C PRO A 183 -36.68 20.17 -58.74
N GLN A 184 -36.47 21.34 -59.37
CA GLN A 184 -35.41 22.27 -59.01
C GLN A 184 -35.53 22.83 -57.57
N GLU A 185 -36.75 23.09 -57.08
CA GLU A 185 -36.95 23.62 -55.73
C GLU A 185 -36.69 22.54 -54.67
N HIS A 186 -37.03 21.28 -54.97
CA HIS A 186 -36.74 20.15 -54.10
C HIS A 186 -35.24 19.85 -54.00
N LEU A 187 -34.54 19.81 -55.16
CA LEU A 187 -33.08 19.61 -55.21
C LEU A 187 -32.33 20.74 -54.48
N MET A 188 -32.78 21.98 -54.63
CA MET A 188 -32.20 23.12 -53.88
C MET A 188 -32.45 23.02 -52.37
N SER A 189 -33.63 22.58 -51.92
CA SER A 189 -33.89 22.31 -50.49
C SER A 189 -32.94 21.25 -49.96
N LYS A 190 -32.81 20.11 -50.66
CA LYS A 190 -31.93 19.02 -50.28
C LYS A 190 -30.46 19.43 -50.22
N ALA A 191 -29.99 20.21 -51.19
CA ALA A 191 -28.64 20.78 -51.15
C ALA A 191 -28.43 21.72 -49.95
N CYS A 192 -29.44 22.52 -49.58
CA CYS A 192 -29.40 23.36 -48.38
C CYS A 192 -29.45 22.55 -47.07
N GLU A 193 -30.16 21.43 -47.04
CA GLU A 193 -30.20 20.49 -45.91
C GLU A 193 -28.83 19.84 -45.72
N ILE A 194 -28.28 19.21 -46.76
CA ILE A 194 -26.95 18.57 -46.75
C ILE A 194 -25.86 19.58 -46.36
N TYR A 195 -25.97 20.84 -46.80
CA TYR A 195 -25.04 21.91 -46.39
C TYR A 195 -25.13 22.22 -44.89
N LYS A 196 -26.33 22.33 -44.32
CA LYS A 196 -26.54 22.54 -42.87
C LYS A 196 -26.07 21.34 -42.05
N GLU A 197 -26.35 20.12 -42.50
CA GLU A 197 -25.86 18.88 -41.90
C GLU A 197 -24.33 18.84 -41.89
N ASN A 198 -23.68 19.20 -43.01
CA ASN A 198 -22.22 19.30 -43.07
C ASN A 198 -21.63 20.35 -42.13
N LEU A 199 -22.31 21.48 -41.92
CA LEU A 199 -21.88 22.47 -40.91
C LEU A 199 -22.05 21.94 -39.48
N ALA A 200 -23.17 21.27 -39.18
CA ALA A 200 -23.41 20.66 -37.87
C ALA A 200 -22.40 19.53 -37.56
N LEU A 201 -22.10 18.67 -38.53
CA LEU A 201 -21.09 17.62 -38.40
C LEU A 201 -19.69 18.21 -38.20
N LYS A 202 -19.33 19.30 -38.89
CA LYS A 202 -18.06 20.00 -38.66
C LYS A 202 -17.96 20.60 -37.26
N ALA A 203 -19.06 21.15 -36.73
CA ALA A 203 -19.11 21.63 -35.35
C ALA A 203 -19.00 20.49 -34.33
N GLN A 204 -19.63 19.33 -34.57
CA GLN A 204 -19.48 18.13 -33.74
C GLN A 204 -18.06 17.58 -33.76
N VAL A 205 -17.40 17.53 -34.93
CA VAL A 205 -16.00 17.11 -35.05
C VAL A 205 -15.06 18.08 -34.30
N ALA A 206 -15.32 19.38 -34.33
CA ALA A 206 -14.56 20.36 -33.54
C ALA A 206 -14.74 20.14 -32.04
N ALA A 207 -15.98 19.98 -31.55
CA ALA A 207 -16.25 19.72 -30.13
C ALA A 207 -15.61 18.41 -29.66
N LEU A 208 -15.75 17.32 -30.42
CA LEU A 208 -15.09 16.04 -30.10
C LEU A 208 -13.56 16.13 -30.11
N GLN A 209 -12.98 16.98 -30.95
CA GLN A 209 -11.53 17.23 -30.93
C GLN A 209 -11.11 18.02 -29.68
N GLU A 210 -11.92 18.96 -29.20
CA GLU A 210 -11.70 19.67 -27.93
C GLU A 210 -11.83 18.72 -26.72
N ASP A 211 -12.84 17.84 -26.69
CA ASP A 211 -13.00 16.80 -25.66
C ASP A 211 -11.82 15.82 -25.63
N ILE A 212 -11.36 15.35 -26.80
CA ILE A 212 -10.17 14.48 -26.94
C ILE A 212 -8.92 15.19 -26.40
N ASN A 213 -8.72 16.46 -26.76
CA ASN A 213 -7.59 17.25 -26.26
C ASN A 213 -7.67 17.44 -24.73
N GLY A 214 -8.88 17.67 -24.19
CA GLY A 214 -9.14 17.76 -22.76
C GLY A 214 -8.75 16.49 -22.01
N HIS A 215 -9.23 15.33 -22.47
CA HIS A 215 -8.86 14.03 -21.88
C HIS A 215 -7.38 13.68 -22.06
N GLU A 216 -6.73 14.10 -23.15
CA GLU A 216 -5.27 13.91 -23.30
C GLU A 216 -4.49 14.71 -22.24
N MET A 217 -4.91 15.95 -21.95
CA MET A 217 -4.32 16.80 -20.93
C MET A 217 -4.61 16.30 -19.50
N GLU A 218 -5.83 15.82 -19.24
CA GLU A 218 -6.21 15.14 -18.00
C GLU A 218 -5.36 13.86 -17.78
N SER A 219 -5.17 13.06 -18.83
CA SER A 219 -4.35 11.85 -18.78
C SER A 219 -2.88 12.15 -18.49
N LYS A 220 -2.33 13.26 -19.03
CA LYS A 220 -0.98 13.75 -18.71
C LYS A 220 -0.87 14.16 -17.24
N ALA A 221 -1.79 15.00 -16.73
CA ALA A 221 -1.79 15.44 -15.34
C ALA A 221 -2.00 14.28 -14.34
N SER A 222 -2.81 13.29 -14.70
CA SER A 222 -2.99 12.05 -13.95
C SER A 222 -1.69 11.23 -13.91
N ARG A 223 -1.01 11.07 -15.04
CA ARG A 223 0.27 10.36 -15.16
C ARG A 223 1.37 11.01 -14.32
N GLU A 224 1.51 12.33 -14.38
CA GLU A 224 2.45 13.09 -13.55
C GLU A 224 2.15 12.92 -12.05
N THR A 225 0.87 12.93 -11.68
CA THR A 225 0.43 12.70 -10.29
C THR A 225 0.76 11.28 -9.82
N ILE A 226 0.54 10.26 -10.66
CA ILE A 226 0.96 8.88 -10.38
C ILE A 226 2.49 8.80 -10.24
N MET A 227 3.28 9.45 -11.10
CA MET A 227 4.74 9.44 -11.01
C MET A 227 5.27 10.13 -9.73
N ARG A 228 4.61 11.19 -9.25
CA ARG A 228 4.91 11.79 -7.93
C ARG A 228 4.59 10.83 -6.79
N LEU A 229 3.39 10.24 -6.78
CA LEU A 229 2.98 9.28 -5.75
C LEU A 229 3.88 8.03 -5.72
N VAL A 230 4.26 7.48 -6.87
CA VAL A 230 5.23 6.37 -6.96
C VAL A 230 6.60 6.79 -6.41
N SER A 231 7.05 8.02 -6.68
CA SER A 231 8.30 8.56 -6.15
C SER A 231 8.26 8.78 -4.62
N GLU A 232 7.09 9.13 -4.08
CA GLU A 232 6.84 9.27 -2.64
C GLU A 232 6.79 7.90 -1.96
N VAL A 233 6.00 6.95 -2.48
CA VAL A 233 5.96 5.55 -2.01
C VAL A 233 7.36 4.91 -2.04
N THR A 234 8.16 5.15 -3.08
CA THR A 234 9.54 4.65 -3.17
C THR A 234 10.46 5.26 -2.09
N LYS A 235 10.23 6.50 -1.66
CA LYS A 235 10.97 7.12 -0.55
C LYS A 235 10.55 6.51 0.79
N GLU A 236 9.24 6.35 1.03
CA GLU A 236 8.75 5.77 2.28
C GLU A 236 9.11 4.27 2.40
N GLN A 237 9.11 3.51 1.30
CA GLN A 237 9.65 2.14 1.28
C GLN A 237 11.12 2.08 1.69
N LYS A 238 11.95 3.02 1.21
CA LYS A 238 13.37 3.10 1.62
C LYS A 238 13.54 3.48 3.10
N LYS A 239 12.72 4.38 3.64
CA LYS A 239 12.70 4.67 5.08
C LYS A 239 12.27 3.44 5.89
N ALA A 240 11.20 2.76 5.45
CA ALA A 240 10.70 1.56 6.12
C ALA A 240 11.75 0.44 6.14
N ALA A 241 12.48 0.22 5.05
CA ALA A 241 13.62 -0.69 5.02
C ALA A 241 14.69 -0.30 6.05
N GLY A 242 15.10 0.98 6.09
CA GLY A 242 16.03 1.49 7.09
C GLY A 242 15.54 1.31 8.54
N TYR A 243 14.24 1.51 8.81
CA TYR A 243 13.66 1.25 10.13
C TYR A 243 13.67 -0.25 10.50
N TYR A 244 13.54 -1.17 9.54
CA TYR A 244 13.73 -2.60 9.79
C TYR A 244 15.20 -2.95 10.08
N GLU A 245 16.15 -2.35 9.36
CA GLU A 245 17.60 -2.51 9.61
C GLU A 245 17.99 -1.98 11.00
N ASP A 246 17.53 -0.79 11.38
CA ASP A 246 17.73 -0.21 12.72
C ASP A 246 17.05 -1.05 13.81
N MET A 247 15.85 -1.59 13.57
CA MET A 247 15.17 -2.46 14.54
C MET A 247 15.88 -3.81 14.72
N GLU A 248 16.39 -4.41 13.64
CA GLU A 248 17.18 -5.65 13.71
C GLU A 248 18.49 -5.41 14.48
N LYS A 249 19.16 -4.28 14.23
CA LYS A 249 20.35 -3.84 14.98
C LYS A 249 20.05 -3.64 16.45
N LEU A 250 18.98 -2.90 16.78
CA LEU A 250 18.55 -2.69 18.17
C LEU A 250 18.17 -4.00 18.86
N SER A 251 17.64 -5.00 18.14
CA SER A 251 17.41 -6.34 18.70
C SER A 251 18.73 -7.05 19.04
N LYS A 252 19.73 -6.99 18.16
CA LYS A 252 21.07 -7.57 18.40
C LYS A 252 21.79 -6.88 19.56
N ASP A 253 21.69 -5.56 19.64
CA ASP A 253 22.23 -4.77 20.76
C ASP A 253 21.50 -5.10 22.08
N LEU A 254 20.17 -5.24 22.04
CA LEU A 254 19.35 -5.65 23.18
C LEU A 254 19.67 -7.06 23.66
N ASP A 255 19.87 -8.03 22.77
CA ASP A 255 20.21 -9.41 23.14
C ASP A 255 21.65 -9.51 23.69
N SER A 256 22.59 -8.74 23.12
CA SER A 256 23.93 -8.56 23.68
C SER A 256 23.88 -7.94 25.09
N ALA A 257 23.05 -6.91 25.28
CA ALA A 257 22.81 -6.29 26.58
C ALA A 257 22.11 -7.25 27.56
N LYS A 258 21.17 -8.09 27.11
CA LYS A 258 20.57 -9.17 27.92
C LYS A 258 21.64 -10.14 28.39
N ILE A 259 22.57 -10.57 27.54
CA ILE A 259 23.66 -11.48 27.91
C ILE A 259 24.61 -10.82 28.91
N ALA A 260 25.00 -9.55 28.71
CA ALA A 260 25.85 -8.82 29.65
C ALA A 260 25.15 -8.56 31.00
N ARG A 261 23.87 -8.16 30.99
CA ARG A 261 23.01 -8.05 32.17
C ARG A 261 22.86 -9.42 32.85
N GLN A 262 22.75 -10.50 32.07
CA GLN A 262 22.82 -11.89 32.51
C GLN A 262 24.24 -12.39 32.82
N SER A 263 25.31 -11.57 32.79
CA SER A 263 26.65 -11.91 33.31
C SER A 263 26.91 -11.30 34.70
N LEU A 264 26.47 -10.05 34.96
CA LEU A 264 26.71 -9.33 36.23
C LEU A 264 26.04 -9.88 37.51
N GLU A 265 24.71 -9.93 37.60
CA GLU A 265 23.89 -10.51 38.69
C GLU A 265 24.32 -11.91 39.25
N MET A 266 25.13 -12.72 38.56
CA MET A 266 25.70 -13.98 39.09
C MET A 266 27.06 -13.73 39.72
N ASP A 267 27.87 -12.81 39.20
CA ASP A 267 28.94 -12.24 40.00
C ASP A 267 28.35 -11.63 41.29
N ILE A 268 27.18 -10.99 41.22
CA ILE A 268 26.44 -10.56 42.42
C ILE A 268 26.05 -11.75 43.30
N ARG A 269 25.42 -12.83 42.80
CA ARG A 269 25.11 -14.03 43.63
C ARG A 269 26.37 -14.68 44.22
N ASN A 270 27.43 -14.84 43.42
CA ASN A 270 28.73 -15.37 43.83
C ASN A 270 29.37 -14.48 44.92
N LEU A 271 29.25 -13.15 44.81
CA LEU A 271 29.71 -12.20 45.82
C LEU A 271 28.82 -12.21 47.07
N GLN A 272 27.50 -12.36 46.93
CA GLN A 272 26.56 -12.54 48.05
C GLN A 272 26.84 -13.84 48.81
N ASP A 273 27.15 -14.94 48.13
CA ASP A 273 27.45 -16.22 48.78
C ASP A 273 28.84 -16.22 49.40
N LYS A 274 29.84 -15.57 48.78
CA LYS A 274 31.13 -15.25 49.43
C LYS A 274 30.92 -14.36 50.67
N PHE A 275 30.03 -13.37 50.61
CA PHE A 275 29.70 -12.51 51.75
C PHE A 275 29.04 -13.32 52.89
N LYS A 276 28.04 -14.15 52.59
CA LYS A 276 27.39 -15.05 53.57
C LYS A 276 28.40 -16.03 54.19
N ALA A 277 29.34 -16.55 53.40
CA ALA A 277 30.41 -17.43 53.91
C ALA A 277 31.38 -16.67 54.84
N ASN A 278 31.84 -15.49 54.43
CA ASN A 278 32.70 -14.63 55.25
C ASN A 278 32.01 -14.17 56.54
N GLN A 279 30.72 -13.85 56.49
CA GLN A 279 29.92 -13.51 57.68
C GLN A 279 29.90 -14.68 58.67
N LYS A 280 29.60 -15.91 58.20
CA LYS A 280 29.61 -17.12 59.04
C LYS A 280 31.00 -17.40 59.64
N ALA A 281 32.07 -17.21 58.87
CA ALA A 281 33.43 -17.36 59.36
C ALA A 281 33.79 -16.30 60.42
N TRP A 282 33.36 -15.06 60.25
CA TRP A 282 33.51 -13.99 61.24
C TRP A 282 32.69 -14.25 62.51
N GLU A 283 31.45 -14.72 62.38
CA GLU A 283 30.60 -15.11 63.52
C GLU A 283 31.21 -16.27 64.31
N ALA A 284 31.77 -17.29 63.63
CA ALA A 284 32.50 -18.38 64.26
C ALA A 284 33.75 -17.87 65.00
N SER A 285 34.61 -17.08 64.35
CA SER A 285 35.82 -16.55 64.98
C SER A 285 35.51 -15.58 66.15
N LYS A 286 34.38 -14.87 66.10
CA LYS A 286 33.85 -14.08 67.22
C LYS A 286 33.39 -14.95 68.40
N GLN A 287 32.83 -16.12 68.15
CA GLN A 287 32.49 -17.10 69.18
C GLN A 287 33.75 -17.75 69.78
N GLU A 288 34.74 -18.11 68.94
CA GLU A 288 36.06 -18.60 69.38
C GLU A 288 36.74 -17.58 70.29
N LEU A 289 36.80 -16.30 69.90
CA LEU A 289 37.35 -15.21 70.71
C LEU A 289 36.64 -15.07 72.06
N HIS A 290 35.30 -15.22 72.09
CA HIS A 290 34.54 -15.21 73.33
C HIS A 290 34.85 -16.42 74.23
N SER A 291 35.01 -17.60 73.64
CA SER A 291 35.40 -18.81 74.37
C SER A 291 36.81 -18.70 74.96
N LEU A 292 37.76 -18.14 74.20
CA LEU A 292 39.13 -17.90 74.62
C LEU A 292 39.20 -16.82 75.72
N LYS A 293 38.35 -15.79 75.65
CA LYS A 293 38.21 -14.80 76.73
C LYS A 293 37.68 -15.42 78.02
N LYS A 294 36.74 -16.38 77.93
CA LYS A 294 36.23 -17.13 79.09
C LYS A 294 37.34 -17.98 79.70
N SER A 295 38.04 -18.80 78.91
CA SER A 295 39.14 -19.62 79.44
C SER A 295 40.32 -18.80 79.98
N PHE A 296 40.59 -17.61 79.43
CA PHE A 296 41.54 -16.66 80.01
C PHE A 296 41.09 -16.16 81.40
N SER A 297 39.81 -15.84 81.58
CA SER A 297 39.29 -15.44 82.91
C SER A 297 39.27 -16.59 83.92
N GLU A 298 39.08 -17.82 83.46
CA GLU A 298 39.17 -19.03 84.30
C GLU A 298 40.64 -19.29 84.71
N LEU A 299 41.58 -19.16 83.77
CA LEU A 299 43.02 -19.27 84.05
C LEU A 299 43.51 -18.18 85.02
N ASP A 300 43.14 -16.92 84.82
CA ASP A 300 43.43 -15.82 85.76
C ASP A 300 42.82 -16.08 87.15
N GLY A 301 41.62 -16.66 87.21
CA GLY A 301 41.02 -17.15 88.46
C GLY A 301 41.88 -18.23 89.14
N THR A 302 42.24 -19.30 88.43
CA THR A 302 43.07 -20.38 88.99
C THR A 302 44.47 -19.90 89.39
N LEU A 303 45.06 -18.97 88.64
CA LEU A 303 46.35 -18.35 88.96
C LEU A 303 46.26 -17.50 90.24
N LYS A 304 45.14 -16.79 90.46
CA LYS A 304 44.89 -16.06 91.70
C LYS A 304 44.72 -16.99 92.90
N SER A 305 43.96 -18.07 92.77
CA SER A 305 43.82 -19.09 93.82
C SER A 305 45.15 -19.76 94.14
N SER A 306 45.87 -20.28 93.14
CA SER A 306 47.17 -20.92 93.32
C SER A 306 48.21 -19.97 93.92
N LYS A 307 48.16 -18.67 93.59
CA LYS A 307 49.00 -17.65 94.22
C LYS A 307 48.63 -17.40 95.69
N GLU A 308 47.36 -17.51 96.08
CA GLU A 308 46.93 -17.42 97.47
C GLU A 308 47.27 -18.68 98.26
N GLU A 309 47.09 -19.87 97.68
CA GLU A 309 47.58 -21.15 98.20
C GLU A 309 49.09 -21.09 98.45
N ALA A 310 49.87 -20.58 97.50
CA ALA A 310 51.31 -20.38 97.66
C ALA A 310 51.66 -19.36 98.76
N ARG A 311 50.89 -18.27 98.93
CA ARG A 311 51.06 -17.34 100.06
C ARG A 311 50.79 -18.02 101.40
N THR A 312 49.65 -18.71 101.54
CA THR A 312 49.27 -19.37 102.79
C THR A 312 50.26 -20.49 103.16
N ALA A 313 50.72 -21.27 102.18
CA ALA A 313 51.79 -22.24 102.35
C ALA A 313 53.10 -21.57 102.82
N GLN A 314 53.53 -20.47 102.17
CA GLN A 314 54.73 -19.72 102.57
C GLN A 314 54.60 -19.13 103.99
N SER A 315 53.43 -18.60 104.37
CA SER A 315 53.16 -18.14 105.73
C SER A 315 53.19 -19.27 106.75
N SER A 316 52.71 -20.47 106.40
CA SER A 316 52.80 -21.65 107.26
C SER A 316 54.24 -22.15 107.44
N LEU A 317 55.06 -22.10 106.38
CA LEU A 317 56.49 -22.44 106.42
C LEU A 317 57.26 -21.45 107.29
N GLU A 318 56.96 -20.15 107.19
CA GLU A 318 57.61 -19.13 108.01
C GLU A 318 57.20 -19.24 109.49
N ALA A 319 55.93 -19.55 109.76
CA ALA A 319 55.46 -19.86 111.12
C ALA A 319 56.10 -21.14 111.69
N PHE A 320 56.36 -22.15 110.87
CA PHE A 320 57.07 -23.37 111.26
C PHE A 320 58.56 -23.10 111.53
N ARG A 321 59.23 -22.31 110.70
CA ARG A 321 60.60 -21.82 110.96
C ARG A 321 60.68 -21.02 112.27
N GLN A 322 59.69 -20.16 112.54
CA GLN A 322 59.58 -19.42 113.80
C GLN A 322 59.41 -20.34 115.02
N GLN A 323 58.66 -21.44 114.89
CA GLN A 323 58.53 -22.47 115.94
C GLN A 323 59.85 -23.22 116.17
N ILE A 324 60.55 -23.65 115.10
CA ILE A 324 61.86 -24.31 115.25
C ILE A 324 62.89 -23.36 115.88
N ALA A 325 62.96 -22.10 115.43
CA ALA A 325 63.89 -21.13 116.00
C ALA A 325 63.60 -20.82 117.48
N THR A 326 62.34 -20.80 117.90
CA THR A 326 62.00 -20.65 119.34
C THR A 326 62.34 -21.90 120.15
N LEU A 327 62.15 -23.11 119.61
CA LEU A 327 62.55 -24.36 120.27
C LEU A 327 64.09 -24.55 120.37
N LEU A 328 64.86 -24.05 119.39
CA LEU A 328 66.33 -24.11 119.40
C LEU A 328 66.99 -22.94 120.14
N SER A 329 66.20 -21.95 120.57
CA SER A 329 66.64 -20.87 121.44
C SER A 329 66.79 -21.35 122.88
N SER A 330 67.63 -20.68 123.64
CA SER A 330 67.93 -20.98 125.04
C SER A 330 68.23 -19.68 125.79
N ASP A 331 68.21 -19.70 127.12
CA ASP A 331 68.36 -18.52 128.00
C ASP A 331 69.61 -17.64 127.71
N LEU A 332 70.60 -18.17 126.99
CA LEU A 332 71.85 -17.50 126.61
C LEU A 332 71.93 -17.09 125.13
N LEU A 333 71.06 -17.61 124.25
CA LEU A 333 71.10 -17.39 122.79
C LEU A 333 69.73 -17.56 122.13
N THR A 334 69.26 -16.51 121.46
CA THR A 334 68.08 -16.52 120.59
C THR A 334 68.47 -16.86 119.15
N VAL A 335 67.76 -17.78 118.52
CA VAL A 335 67.97 -18.19 117.12
C VAL A 335 67.09 -17.36 116.19
N ILE A 336 67.63 -16.94 115.05
CA ILE A 336 66.87 -16.22 114.01
C ILE A 336 66.04 -17.25 113.21
N PRO A 337 64.76 -16.98 112.84
CA PRO A 337 63.92 -17.85 112.01
C PRO A 337 64.40 -18.17 110.58
N SER A 338 65.67 -17.92 110.25
CA SER A 338 66.22 -18.28 108.94
C SER A 338 66.66 -19.75 108.94
N GLU A 339 66.40 -20.44 107.84
CA GLU A 339 66.80 -21.83 107.62
C GLU A 339 68.31 -22.05 107.81
N LYS A 340 69.12 -21.06 107.44
CA LYS A 340 70.58 -21.07 107.60
C LYS A 340 71.01 -21.00 109.07
N ASP A 341 70.34 -20.18 109.87
CA ASP A 341 70.68 -19.97 111.28
C ASP A 341 70.14 -21.13 112.14
N ILE A 342 68.97 -21.66 111.79
CA ILE A 342 68.42 -22.93 112.31
C ILE A 342 69.41 -24.08 112.05
N LEU A 343 69.84 -24.30 110.80
CA LEU A 343 70.79 -25.36 110.45
C LEU A 343 72.12 -25.20 111.18
N LYS A 344 72.67 -23.98 111.25
CA LYS A 344 73.90 -23.69 112.01
C LYS A 344 73.71 -24.03 113.49
N ARG A 345 72.55 -23.71 114.09
CA ARG A 345 72.29 -24.03 115.49
C ARG A 345 72.17 -25.53 115.76
N VAL A 346 71.51 -26.28 114.87
CA VAL A 346 71.45 -27.75 114.97
C VAL A 346 72.87 -28.34 114.90
N GLN A 347 73.72 -27.86 114.00
CA GLN A 347 75.12 -28.27 113.91
C GLN A 347 75.93 -27.91 115.17
N GLU A 348 75.74 -26.71 115.75
CA GLU A 348 76.36 -26.33 117.03
C GLU A 348 75.96 -27.24 118.20
N ILE A 349 74.73 -27.75 118.22
CA ILE A 349 74.25 -28.69 119.23
C ILE A 349 74.87 -30.07 119.01
N ASN A 350 74.84 -30.58 117.78
CA ASN A 350 75.43 -31.88 117.42
C ASN A 350 76.93 -31.95 117.77
N CYS A 351 77.69 -30.88 117.47
CA CYS A 351 79.11 -30.80 117.81
C CYS A 351 79.40 -30.74 119.33
N LYS A 352 78.42 -30.35 120.17
CA LYS A 352 78.52 -30.46 121.63
C LYS A 352 78.21 -31.87 122.11
N GLU A 353 77.17 -32.49 121.59
CA GLU A 353 76.80 -33.88 121.88
C GLU A 353 77.97 -34.83 121.54
N GLU A 354 78.58 -34.69 120.36
CA GLU A 354 79.83 -35.35 119.95
C GLU A 354 81.04 -35.05 120.87
N SER A 355 81.01 -34.00 121.68
CA SER A 355 82.06 -33.68 122.65
C SER A 355 81.79 -34.29 124.02
N GLU A 356 80.51 -34.40 124.42
CA GLU A 356 80.07 -35.04 125.66
C GLU A 356 80.14 -36.57 125.53
N GLU A 357 79.79 -37.14 124.37
CA GLU A 357 79.98 -38.56 124.04
C GLU A 357 81.45 -39.00 124.14
N ARG A 358 82.39 -38.14 123.72
CA ARG A 358 83.84 -38.37 123.90
C ARG A 358 84.26 -38.37 125.36
N VAL A 359 83.62 -37.57 126.22
CA VAL A 359 83.85 -37.60 127.68
C VAL A 359 83.25 -38.87 128.31
N ILE A 360 82.08 -39.31 127.86
CA ILE A 360 81.46 -40.58 128.28
C ILE A 360 82.37 -41.76 127.93
N SER A 361 82.85 -41.84 126.69
CA SER A 361 83.82 -42.86 126.23
C SER A 361 85.10 -42.87 127.10
N GLN A 362 85.55 -41.70 127.55
CA GLN A 362 86.72 -41.55 128.41
C GLN A 362 86.46 -42.03 129.87
N LEU A 363 85.21 -41.97 130.34
CA LEU A 363 84.78 -42.52 131.63
C LEU A 363 84.60 -44.04 131.56
N GLU A 364 84.00 -44.57 130.49
CA GLU A 364 83.90 -46.01 130.24
C GLU A 364 85.28 -46.69 130.22
N THR A 365 86.26 -46.03 129.60
CA THR A 365 87.67 -46.46 129.58
C THR A 365 88.31 -46.52 130.98
N GLN A 366 87.83 -45.73 131.95
CA GLN A 366 88.29 -45.80 133.35
C GLN A 366 87.62 -46.96 134.11
N ILE A 367 86.33 -47.21 133.87
CA ILE A 367 85.58 -48.32 134.47
C ILE A 367 86.20 -49.67 134.07
N ALA A 368 86.62 -49.82 132.81
CA ALA A 368 87.31 -51.02 132.32
C ALA A 368 88.59 -51.33 133.13
N LYS A 369 89.44 -50.32 133.39
CA LYS A 369 90.69 -50.49 134.16
C LYS A 369 90.46 -50.86 135.63
N LEU A 370 89.42 -50.29 136.26
CA LEU A 370 89.05 -50.66 137.63
C LEU A 370 88.55 -52.11 137.71
N THR A 371 87.83 -52.57 136.67
CA THR A 371 87.34 -53.95 136.58
C THR A 371 88.50 -54.95 136.45
N GLU A 372 89.46 -54.70 135.56
CA GLU A 372 90.67 -55.52 135.39
C GLU A 372 91.51 -55.61 136.70
N THR A 373 91.52 -54.54 137.49
CA THR A 373 92.22 -54.52 138.80
C THR A 373 91.57 -55.47 139.81
N LEU A 374 90.24 -55.58 139.80
CA LEU A 374 89.46 -56.42 140.71
C LEU A 374 89.54 -57.92 140.36
N GLU A 375 89.54 -58.26 139.07
CA GLU A 375 89.71 -59.65 138.61
C GLU A 375 91.07 -60.24 139.05
N ASN A 376 92.12 -59.44 139.01
CA ASN A 376 93.46 -59.86 139.42
C ASN A 376 93.56 -60.09 140.95
N GLN A 377 92.81 -59.35 141.77
CA GLN A 377 92.67 -59.66 143.21
C GLN A 377 91.83 -60.93 143.46
N THR A 378 90.80 -61.17 142.66
CA THR A 378 89.97 -62.38 142.80
C THR A 378 90.78 -63.65 142.51
N ARG A 379 91.64 -63.61 141.48
CA ARG A 379 92.47 -64.75 141.05
C ARG A 379 93.39 -65.31 142.17
N SER A 380 93.99 -64.45 142.98
CA SER A 380 94.92 -64.88 144.04
C SER A 380 94.23 -65.57 145.22
N TYR A 381 92.98 -65.21 145.52
CA TYR A 381 92.16 -65.93 146.52
C TYR A 381 91.84 -67.37 146.09
N GLN A 382 91.58 -67.60 144.78
CA GLN A 382 91.31 -68.93 144.23
C GLN A 382 92.47 -69.91 144.48
N GLU A 383 93.72 -69.46 144.29
CA GLU A 383 94.91 -70.31 144.39
C GLU A 383 95.26 -70.77 145.81
N ALA A 384 94.82 -70.04 146.84
CA ALA A 384 94.99 -70.46 148.23
C ALA A 384 94.08 -71.66 148.57
N LEU A 385 92.85 -71.68 148.03
CA LEU A 385 91.82 -72.65 148.36
C LEU A 385 92.15 -74.08 147.87
N GLU A 386 92.70 -74.21 146.66
CA GLU A 386 93.05 -75.51 146.05
C GLU A 386 94.22 -76.25 146.74
N ARG A 387 95.04 -75.54 147.53
CA ARG A 387 96.10 -76.20 148.33
C ARG A 387 95.52 -76.96 149.51
N ASN A 388 94.44 -76.47 150.13
CA ASN A 388 93.86 -77.06 151.33
C ASN A 388 93.15 -78.40 151.02
N LYS A 389 92.31 -78.41 149.97
CA LYS A 389 91.59 -79.60 149.43
C LYS A 389 92.49 -80.79 149.05
N LYS A 390 93.81 -80.59 148.99
CA LYS A 390 94.78 -81.59 148.53
C LYS A 390 95.44 -82.39 149.66
N ALA A 391 95.35 -81.92 150.90
CA ALA A 391 95.78 -82.67 152.09
C ALA A 391 94.67 -83.59 152.62
N GLU A 392 93.42 -83.11 152.58
CA GLU A 392 92.22 -83.79 153.10
C GLU A 392 91.99 -85.17 152.47
N LYS A 393 92.11 -85.25 151.13
CA LYS A 393 91.93 -86.47 150.32
C LYS A 393 92.91 -87.62 150.60
N GLN A 394 93.96 -87.41 151.39
CA GLN A 394 94.85 -88.49 151.81
C GLN A 394 94.40 -89.19 153.10
N SER A 395 93.41 -88.64 153.82
CA SER A 395 92.87 -89.24 155.04
C SER A 395 91.69 -90.18 154.79
N GLU A 396 90.86 -89.91 153.78
CA GLU A 396 89.69 -90.75 153.44
C GLU A 396 90.12 -92.13 152.90
N ALA A 397 91.19 -92.17 152.09
CA ALA A 397 91.60 -93.34 151.31
C ALA A 397 91.99 -94.61 152.13
N PHE A 398 92.29 -94.46 153.43
CA PHE A 398 92.56 -95.61 154.32
C PHE A 398 91.32 -96.06 155.11
N GLN A 399 90.25 -95.27 155.14
CA GLN A 399 89.05 -95.54 155.93
C GLN A 399 88.02 -96.38 155.14
N ASP A 400 87.97 -96.21 153.81
CA ASP A 400 87.08 -96.99 152.93
C ASP A 400 87.52 -98.44 152.73
N GLN A 401 88.82 -98.74 152.84
CA GLN A 401 89.35 -100.10 152.63
C GLN A 401 88.95 -101.11 153.72
N LEU A 402 88.46 -100.65 154.87
CA LEU A 402 88.00 -101.52 155.95
C LEU A 402 86.56 -102.02 155.73
N LYS A 403 85.65 -101.17 155.22
CA LYS A 403 84.22 -101.51 155.12
C LYS A 403 83.88 -102.48 153.98
N HIS A 404 84.60 -102.42 152.86
CA HIS A 404 84.29 -103.27 151.70
C HIS A 404 84.60 -104.76 151.94
N MET A 405 85.45 -105.11 152.91
CA MET A 405 85.71 -106.54 153.22
C MET A 405 84.65 -107.19 154.12
N GLU A 406 83.65 -106.44 154.59
CA GLU A 406 82.61 -106.93 155.50
C GLU A 406 81.26 -107.22 154.81
N GLU A 407 81.04 -106.72 153.59
CA GLU A 407 79.80 -106.92 152.82
C GLU A 407 80.06 -107.77 151.55
N GLU A 408 79.76 -109.08 151.68
CA GLU A 408 79.63 -110.09 150.60
C GLU A 408 80.91 -110.45 149.82
N LEU A 409 81.43 -111.69 149.80
CA LEU A 409 80.91 -112.97 150.27
C LEU A 409 79.56 -113.40 149.65
N LEU A 410 79.64 -113.87 148.39
CA LEU A 410 78.63 -114.54 147.52
C LEU A 410 77.87 -113.61 146.54
N SER A 411 77.97 -113.70 145.19
CA SER A 411 78.86 -114.50 144.32
C SER A 411 78.88 -114.09 142.81
N ILE A 412 80.02 -113.56 142.31
CA ILE A 412 80.70 -113.83 140.99
C ILE A 412 80.21 -113.16 139.63
N ASP A 413 81.17 -112.46 138.95
CA ASP A 413 81.43 -112.12 137.49
C ASP A 413 80.92 -110.86 136.66
N MET A 414 81.90 -110.00 136.20
CA MET A 414 82.12 -109.29 134.87
C MET A 414 81.34 -108.01 134.33
N ILE A 415 81.78 -107.12 133.36
CA ILE A 415 83.09 -106.47 132.93
C ILE A 415 83.01 -105.33 131.80
N GLN A 416 84.00 -104.39 131.71
CA GLN A 416 84.60 -103.49 130.61
C GLN A 416 83.96 -102.26 129.79
N ASP A 417 84.74 -101.12 129.74
CA ASP A 417 85.34 -100.17 128.69
C ASP A 417 84.69 -99.30 127.52
N GLY A 418 85.19 -98.03 127.29
CA GLY A 418 85.76 -97.52 125.97
C GLY A 418 85.46 -96.12 125.21
N LEU A 419 86.46 -95.18 125.07
CA LEU A 419 86.94 -94.28 123.91
C LEU A 419 86.06 -93.22 123.11
N LYS A 420 86.47 -92.29 122.14
CA LYS A 420 87.63 -91.29 121.89
C LYS A 420 87.56 -90.44 120.51
N LEU A 421 88.12 -89.18 120.40
CA LEU A 421 88.80 -88.44 119.21
C LEU A 421 88.27 -87.09 118.51
N GLU A 422 88.98 -86.50 117.49
CA GLU A 422 89.43 -85.08 117.18
C GLU A 422 88.98 -84.29 115.86
N LYS A 423 89.14 -82.92 115.79
CA LYS A 423 89.66 -81.99 114.68
C LYS A 423 88.84 -81.20 113.56
N GLU A 424 89.34 -79.97 113.25
CA GLU A 424 89.55 -79.23 111.93
C GLU A 424 88.74 -77.96 111.45
N LYS A 425 89.08 -77.35 110.27
CA LYS A 425 89.10 -75.85 110.03
C LYS A 425 88.99 -75.36 108.55
N VAL A 426 88.58 -74.09 108.32
CA VAL A 426 88.61 -73.22 107.07
C VAL A 426 87.38 -73.22 106.13
N GLY A 427 86.92 -72.03 105.68
CA GLY A 427 85.85 -71.91 104.66
C GLY A 427 85.55 -70.52 104.00
N THR A 428 86.11 -69.40 104.46
CA THR A 428 85.59 -68.03 104.21
C THR A 428 85.92 -67.38 102.83
N ARG A 429 86.20 -68.13 101.76
CA ARG A 429 86.82 -67.58 100.53
C ARG A 429 85.93 -67.45 99.28
N ILE A 430 84.68 -67.92 99.32
CA ILE A 430 83.83 -68.09 98.11
C ILE A 430 82.89 -66.90 97.82
N ILE A 431 82.46 -66.15 98.84
CA ILE A 431 81.32 -65.21 98.76
C ILE A 431 81.59 -63.99 97.84
N LEU A 432 82.85 -63.57 97.67
CA LEU A 432 83.19 -62.31 97.01
C LEU A 432 83.03 -62.33 95.46
N PHE A 433 82.97 -63.50 94.84
CA PHE A 433 82.89 -63.62 93.37
C PHE A 433 81.47 -63.35 92.83
N CYS A 434 80.44 -63.85 93.53
CA CYS A 434 79.05 -63.86 93.03
C CYS A 434 78.45 -62.46 92.80
N ILE A 435 78.89 -61.46 93.58
CA ILE A 435 78.31 -60.10 93.57
C ILE A 435 78.60 -59.36 92.25
N LYS A 436 79.68 -59.69 91.53
CA LYS A 436 80.04 -58.99 90.27
C LYS A 436 79.20 -59.40 89.05
N ILE A 437 78.68 -60.64 89.00
CA ILE A 437 77.98 -61.15 87.82
C ILE A 437 76.58 -60.55 87.68
N SER A 438 75.79 -60.50 88.77
CA SER A 438 74.39 -60.04 88.73
C SER A 438 74.22 -58.62 88.19
N LYS A 439 75.21 -57.74 88.35
CA LYS A 439 75.12 -56.32 87.95
C LYS A 439 75.26 -56.08 86.44
N ILE A 440 75.75 -57.06 85.67
CA ILE A 440 75.85 -56.97 84.21
C ILE A 440 74.50 -57.33 83.56
N GLN A 441 73.81 -58.35 84.08
CA GLN A 441 72.61 -58.92 83.47
C GLN A 441 71.37 -58.00 83.56
N THR A 442 71.29 -57.13 84.58
CA THR A 442 70.19 -56.15 84.74
C THR A 442 70.22 -55.05 83.67
N LEU A 443 71.40 -54.61 83.24
CA LEU A 443 71.53 -53.50 82.28
C LEU A 443 71.04 -53.89 80.88
N GLU A 444 71.18 -55.16 80.50
CA GLU A 444 70.77 -55.63 79.18
C GLU A 444 69.25 -55.89 79.05
N GLN A 445 68.54 -56.10 80.17
CA GLN A 445 67.07 -56.16 80.16
C GLN A 445 66.44 -54.79 79.91
N ASN A 446 66.95 -53.73 80.56
CA ASN A 446 66.43 -52.37 80.41
C ASN A 446 66.46 -51.87 78.95
N ARG A 447 67.54 -52.18 78.22
CA ARG A 447 67.69 -51.83 76.80
C ARG A 447 66.55 -52.37 75.92
N ARG A 448 66.08 -53.59 76.16
CA ARG A 448 65.03 -54.25 75.35
C ARG A 448 63.64 -53.66 75.63
N ILE A 449 63.40 -53.20 76.85
CA ILE A 449 62.13 -52.55 77.26
C ILE A 449 61.96 -51.21 76.54
N GLU A 450 63.04 -50.44 76.37
CA GLU A 450 62.98 -49.12 75.73
C GLU A 450 62.80 -49.19 74.19
N GLU A 451 63.32 -50.24 73.55
CA GLU A 451 63.05 -50.54 72.14
C GLU A 451 61.59 -50.95 71.91
N LEU A 452 60.99 -51.74 72.82
CA LEU A 452 59.57 -52.12 72.76
C LEU A 452 58.64 -50.91 72.94
N ASN A 453 58.89 -50.03 73.92
CA ASN A 453 58.09 -48.81 74.13
C ASN A 453 58.06 -47.89 72.88
N LYS A 454 59.18 -47.80 72.14
CA LYS A 454 59.25 -47.07 70.86
C LYS A 454 58.40 -47.68 69.75
N SER A 455 58.06 -48.98 69.81
CA SER A 455 57.15 -49.64 68.88
C SER A 455 55.68 -49.40 69.24
N GLN A 456 55.31 -49.53 70.51
CA GLN A 456 53.95 -49.26 71.03
C GLN A 456 53.53 -47.81 70.75
N GLY A 457 54.43 -46.85 70.99
CA GLY A 457 54.21 -45.44 70.68
C GLY A 457 54.10 -45.09 69.19
N LYS A 458 54.27 -46.05 68.26
CA LYS A 458 53.91 -45.89 66.83
C LYS A 458 52.54 -46.48 66.52
N LEU A 459 52.15 -47.58 67.18
CA LEU A 459 50.87 -48.25 66.96
C LEU A 459 49.68 -47.37 67.41
N GLU A 460 49.77 -46.75 68.58
CA GLU A 460 48.71 -45.86 69.09
C GLU A 460 48.47 -44.65 68.15
N ARG A 461 49.54 -44.12 67.55
CA ARG A 461 49.47 -43.02 66.56
C ARG A 461 48.91 -43.43 65.19
N MET A 462 48.85 -44.73 64.87
CA MET A 462 48.12 -45.23 63.71
C MET A 462 46.63 -45.43 64.04
N LYS A 463 46.32 -45.92 65.25
CA LYS A 463 44.95 -46.04 65.76
C LYS A 463 44.24 -44.68 65.83
N GLU A 464 44.85 -43.67 66.44
CA GLU A 464 44.28 -42.30 66.45
C GLU A 464 44.01 -41.75 65.04
N LYS A 465 44.90 -42.02 64.06
CA LYS A 465 44.71 -41.59 62.67
C LYS A 465 43.53 -42.32 62.01
N ALA A 466 43.37 -43.62 62.26
CA ALA A 466 42.23 -44.38 61.77
C ALA A 466 40.90 -43.89 62.39
N GLU A 467 40.85 -43.64 63.71
CA GLU A 467 39.66 -43.13 64.38
C GLU A 467 39.28 -41.70 63.94
N LYS A 468 40.28 -40.84 63.69
CA LYS A 468 40.07 -39.49 63.15
C LYS A 468 39.57 -39.52 61.69
N GLN A 469 40.06 -40.43 60.85
CA GLN A 469 39.51 -40.65 59.51
C GLN A 469 38.10 -41.25 59.52
N LEU A 470 37.83 -42.23 60.40
CA LEU A 470 36.52 -42.86 60.54
C LEU A 470 35.43 -41.84 60.94
N ASN A 471 35.75 -40.91 61.85
CA ASN A 471 34.83 -39.84 62.23
C ASN A 471 34.66 -38.76 61.14
N SER A 472 35.68 -38.48 60.32
CA SER A 472 35.53 -37.64 59.12
C SER A 472 34.51 -38.26 58.16
N VAL A 473 34.75 -39.52 57.73
CA VAL A 473 33.86 -40.24 56.80
C VAL A 473 32.43 -40.36 57.36
N LYS A 474 32.27 -40.60 58.66
CA LYS A 474 30.95 -40.66 59.32
C LYS A 474 30.21 -39.32 59.33
N SER A 475 30.91 -38.21 59.54
CA SER A 475 30.30 -36.87 59.50
C SER A 475 30.01 -36.39 58.07
N GLU A 476 30.89 -36.69 57.11
CA GLU A 476 30.65 -36.45 55.68
C GLU A 476 29.46 -37.24 55.14
N LEU A 477 29.28 -38.50 55.57
CA LEU A 477 28.12 -39.32 55.20
C LEU A 477 26.80 -38.68 55.69
N ASN A 478 26.74 -38.30 56.98
CA ASN A 478 25.57 -37.63 57.56
C ASN A 478 25.26 -36.28 56.86
N LEU A 479 26.29 -35.56 56.41
CA LEU A 479 26.13 -34.28 55.73
C LEU A 479 25.66 -34.45 54.27
N LYS A 480 26.09 -35.51 53.58
CA LYS A 480 25.56 -35.92 52.28
C LYS A 480 24.13 -36.44 52.36
N GLU A 481 23.80 -37.24 53.38
CA GLU A 481 22.45 -37.76 53.63
C GLU A 481 21.44 -36.63 53.83
N ARG A 482 21.76 -35.63 54.68
CA ARG A 482 20.91 -34.45 54.88
C ARG A 482 20.71 -33.66 53.58
N LYS A 483 21.78 -33.42 52.80
CA LYS A 483 21.66 -32.77 51.49
C LYS A 483 20.76 -33.53 50.54
N ALA A 484 20.91 -34.86 50.44
CA ALA A 484 20.03 -35.70 49.62
C ALA A 484 18.56 -35.63 50.07
N THR A 485 18.28 -35.55 51.38
CA THR A 485 16.89 -35.34 51.87
C THR A 485 16.34 -33.95 51.54
N GLU A 486 17.15 -32.90 51.63
CA GLU A 486 16.71 -31.55 51.23
C GLU A 486 16.52 -31.42 49.71
N GLU A 487 17.41 -32.01 48.91
CA GLU A 487 17.30 -32.02 47.44
C GLU A 487 16.09 -32.83 46.98
N LYS A 488 15.78 -33.95 47.64
CA LYS A 488 14.54 -34.71 47.44
C LYS A 488 13.30 -33.86 47.73
N GLU A 489 13.27 -33.12 48.82
CA GLU A 489 12.12 -32.28 49.18
C GLU A 489 12.00 -31.04 48.28
N ARG A 490 13.12 -30.43 47.86
CA ARG A 490 13.13 -29.39 46.81
C ARG A 490 12.59 -29.92 45.48
N ALA A 491 13.03 -31.10 45.05
CA ALA A 491 12.55 -31.73 43.81
C ALA A 491 11.05 -32.06 43.89
N LYS A 492 10.57 -32.56 45.03
CA LYS A 492 9.14 -32.79 45.31
C LYS A 492 8.32 -31.50 45.25
N ASN A 493 8.80 -30.42 45.87
CA ASN A 493 8.11 -29.13 45.85
C ASN A 493 8.08 -28.52 44.43
N MET A 494 9.17 -28.63 43.66
CA MET A 494 9.17 -28.24 42.24
C MET A 494 8.22 -29.10 41.40
N LEU A 495 8.14 -30.41 41.68
CA LEU A 495 7.19 -31.30 41.02
C LEU A 495 5.73 -30.95 41.35
N GLU A 496 5.45 -30.47 42.58
CA GLU A 496 4.13 -30.00 42.98
C GLU A 496 3.76 -28.67 42.30
N VAL A 497 4.70 -27.71 42.22
CA VAL A 497 4.52 -26.47 41.43
C VAL A 497 4.25 -26.81 39.97
N VAL A 498 5.14 -27.56 39.31
CA VAL A 498 4.95 -27.98 37.90
C VAL A 498 3.68 -28.81 37.72
N SER A 499 3.27 -29.64 38.69
CA SER A 499 1.99 -30.36 38.63
C SER A 499 0.77 -29.45 38.74
N SER A 500 0.86 -28.32 39.46
CA SER A 500 -0.20 -27.31 39.54
C SER A 500 -0.26 -26.43 38.30
N GLU A 501 0.89 -26.00 37.77
CA GLU A 501 1.00 -25.31 36.48
C GLU A 501 0.49 -26.19 35.33
N MET A 502 0.85 -27.48 35.30
CA MET A 502 0.36 -28.45 34.33
C MET A 502 -1.16 -28.66 34.41
N LYS A 503 -1.76 -28.56 35.61
CA LYS A 503 -3.23 -28.55 35.76
C LYS A 503 -3.84 -27.27 35.19
N VAL A 504 -3.25 -26.11 35.46
CA VAL A 504 -3.70 -24.82 34.91
C VAL A 504 -3.61 -24.80 33.38
N LEU A 505 -2.46 -25.19 32.80
CA LEU A 505 -2.30 -25.33 31.35
C LEU A 505 -3.27 -26.36 30.75
N LYS A 506 -3.56 -27.46 31.45
CA LYS A 506 -4.57 -28.43 31.00
C LYS A 506 -5.97 -27.79 30.97
N THR A 507 -6.35 -27.03 32.00
CA THR A 507 -7.66 -26.34 32.00
C THR A 507 -7.76 -25.25 30.94
N THR A 508 -6.71 -24.46 30.68
CA THR A 508 -6.72 -23.45 29.62
C THR A 508 -6.70 -24.10 28.23
N LEU A 509 -6.02 -25.24 28.05
CA LEU A 509 -6.07 -26.02 26.81
C LEU A 509 -7.46 -26.64 26.57
N GLU A 510 -8.12 -27.16 27.60
CA GLU A 510 -9.50 -27.67 27.51
C GLU A 510 -10.52 -26.56 27.23
N GLU A 511 -10.27 -25.33 27.71
CA GLU A 511 -11.02 -24.13 27.34
C GLU A 511 -10.75 -23.67 25.90
N LEU A 512 -9.49 -23.66 25.45
CA LEU A 512 -9.14 -23.31 24.08
C LEU A 512 -9.73 -24.32 23.09
N ALA A 513 -9.63 -25.63 23.38
CA ALA A 513 -10.24 -26.68 22.58
C ALA A 513 -11.79 -26.67 22.61
N LYS A 514 -12.42 -25.95 23.55
CA LYS A 514 -13.86 -25.64 23.52
C LYS A 514 -14.15 -24.43 22.64
N ARG A 515 -13.38 -23.34 22.78
CA ARG A 515 -13.51 -22.14 21.92
C ARG A 515 -13.24 -22.47 20.44
N GLU A 516 -12.24 -23.31 20.16
CA GLU A 516 -11.92 -23.82 18.83
C GLU A 516 -13.09 -24.61 18.23
N ARG A 517 -13.72 -25.52 18.98
CA ARG A 517 -14.95 -26.20 18.54
C ARG A 517 -16.10 -25.23 18.30
N GLN A 518 -16.35 -24.28 19.22
CA GLN A 518 -17.39 -23.27 19.02
C GLN A 518 -17.15 -22.41 17.77
N LEU A 519 -15.89 -22.09 17.45
CA LEU A 519 -15.51 -21.38 16.23
C LEU A 519 -15.65 -22.26 14.98
N ALA A 520 -15.32 -23.56 15.06
CA ALA A 520 -15.53 -24.52 13.98
C ALA A 520 -17.04 -24.74 13.70
N ASP A 521 -17.85 -24.94 14.75
CA ASP A 521 -19.31 -25.07 14.67
C ASP A 521 -19.93 -23.80 14.05
N PHE A 522 -19.49 -22.61 14.50
CA PHE A 522 -19.93 -21.32 13.95
C PHE A 522 -19.53 -21.14 12.48
N ARG A 523 -18.30 -21.52 12.12
CA ARG A 523 -17.79 -21.51 10.74
C ARG A 523 -18.54 -22.50 9.85
N GLU A 524 -18.93 -23.67 10.36
CA GLU A 524 -19.78 -24.63 9.65
C GLU A 524 -21.20 -24.08 9.44
N VAL A 525 -21.83 -23.53 10.48
CA VAL A 525 -23.17 -22.92 10.41
C VAL A 525 -23.19 -21.77 9.39
N ILE A 526 -22.21 -20.87 9.42
CA ILE A 526 -22.10 -19.78 8.45
C ILE A 526 -21.85 -20.33 7.03
N SER A 527 -20.93 -21.29 6.85
CA SER A 527 -20.68 -21.90 5.53
C SER A 527 -21.97 -22.52 4.94
N ARG A 528 -22.75 -23.20 5.79
CA ARG A 528 -24.04 -23.81 5.44
C ARG A 528 -25.11 -22.75 5.10
N MET A 529 -25.16 -21.64 5.85
CA MET A 529 -26.05 -20.50 5.57
C MET A 529 -25.68 -19.75 4.27
N LEU A 530 -24.39 -19.72 3.91
CA LEU A 530 -23.88 -19.06 2.70
C LEU A 530 -23.90 -19.96 1.45
N GLY A 531 -24.38 -21.20 1.55
CA GLY A 531 -24.38 -22.16 0.44
C GLY A 531 -22.97 -22.50 -0.07
N LEU A 532 -22.03 -22.72 0.85
CA LEU A 532 -20.67 -23.23 0.57
C LEU A 532 -20.62 -24.73 0.84
N ASP A 533 -19.89 -25.49 -0.01
CA ASP A 533 -19.80 -26.94 0.10
C ASP A 533 -18.82 -27.38 1.20
N LEU A 534 -19.33 -28.15 2.16
CA LEU A 534 -18.62 -28.65 3.32
C LEU A 534 -17.76 -29.90 3.01
N ALA A 535 -17.85 -30.48 1.82
CA ALA A 535 -17.00 -31.60 1.40
C ALA A 535 -15.53 -31.20 1.11
N SER A 536 -15.25 -29.90 0.97
CA SER A 536 -13.88 -29.38 0.81
C SER A 536 -13.13 -29.35 2.13
N LEU A 537 -12.08 -30.17 2.25
CA LEU A 537 -11.28 -30.32 3.48
C LEU A 537 -10.48 -29.06 3.88
N ALA A 538 -10.50 -28.00 3.06
CA ALA A 538 -9.75 -26.76 3.26
C ALA A 538 -10.48 -25.52 2.70
N LEU A 539 -11.75 -25.32 3.09
CA LEU A 539 -12.52 -24.10 2.81
C LEU A 539 -11.78 -22.85 3.35
N PRO A 540 -11.29 -21.90 2.53
CA PRO A 540 -10.51 -20.76 3.04
C PRO A 540 -11.41 -19.71 3.70
N ASP A 541 -10.98 -19.16 4.84
CA ASP A 541 -11.81 -18.19 5.58
C ASP A 541 -12.08 -16.90 4.78
N TYR A 542 -11.19 -16.53 3.84
CA TYR A 542 -11.44 -15.41 2.92
C TYR A 542 -12.67 -15.62 2.02
N GLU A 543 -13.04 -16.86 1.73
CA GLU A 543 -14.14 -17.21 0.82
C GLU A 543 -15.50 -17.03 1.53
N ILE A 544 -15.55 -17.40 2.81
CA ILE A 544 -16.64 -17.09 3.75
C ILE A 544 -16.76 -15.57 3.94
N ILE A 545 -15.65 -14.89 4.22
CA ILE A 545 -15.61 -13.43 4.38
C ILE A 545 -16.08 -12.72 3.10
N THR A 546 -15.67 -13.17 1.92
CA THR A 546 -16.08 -12.57 0.63
C THR A 546 -17.59 -12.68 0.40
N ARG A 547 -18.23 -13.80 0.77
CA ARG A 547 -19.70 -13.93 0.68
C ARG A 547 -20.43 -13.12 1.76
N LEU A 548 -19.89 -13.04 2.98
CA LEU A 548 -20.44 -12.15 4.02
C LEU A 548 -20.33 -10.67 3.62
N GLU A 549 -19.18 -10.24 3.09
CA GLU A 549 -19.02 -8.90 2.53
C GLU A 549 -19.98 -8.64 1.36
N GLY A 550 -20.22 -9.64 0.50
CA GLY A 550 -21.25 -9.56 -0.54
C GLY A 550 -22.64 -9.24 0.03
N LEU A 551 -23.08 -9.99 1.05
CA LEU A 551 -24.37 -9.76 1.73
C LEU A 551 -24.41 -8.43 2.50
N ILE A 552 -23.32 -8.05 3.17
CA ILE A 552 -23.22 -6.79 3.93
C ILE A 552 -23.27 -5.59 2.97
N ARG A 553 -22.56 -5.64 1.84
CA ARG A 553 -22.64 -4.61 0.78
C ARG A 553 -24.03 -4.56 0.14
N PHE A 554 -24.73 -5.70 0.02
CA PHE A 554 -26.13 -5.74 -0.43
C PHE A 554 -27.09 -5.06 0.55
N HIS A 555 -26.89 -5.23 1.87
CA HIS A 555 -27.71 -4.61 2.91
C HIS A 555 -27.37 -3.15 3.21
N GLN A 556 -26.11 -2.71 3.03
CA GLN A 556 -25.68 -1.35 3.37
C GLN A 556 -26.33 -0.24 2.52
N HIS A 557 -27.05 -0.58 1.43
CA HIS A 557 -27.86 0.37 0.68
C HIS A 557 -29.28 0.61 1.25
N HIS A 558 -29.70 -0.06 2.34
CA HIS A 558 -31.00 0.17 2.98
C HIS A 558 -30.97 0.23 4.53
N PHE A 559 -31.07 1.45 5.06
CA PHE A 559 -31.69 1.84 6.36
C PHE A 559 -31.19 1.27 7.72
N ILE A 560 -30.34 2.06 8.39
CA ILE A 560 -30.63 2.87 9.62
C ILE A 560 -31.92 2.50 10.42
N PRO A 561 -31.96 2.47 11.79
CA PRO A 561 -30.93 2.20 12.81
C PRO A 561 -31.46 1.13 13.83
N CYS A 562 -31.62 1.49 15.13
CA CYS A 562 -32.13 0.72 16.28
C CYS A 562 -31.13 -0.29 16.92
N VAL A 563 -30.72 -0.10 18.20
CA VAL A 563 -31.45 -0.37 19.47
C VAL A 563 -31.47 -1.88 19.78
N CYS A 564 -30.98 -2.37 20.93
CA CYS A 564 -30.29 -1.73 22.07
C CYS A 564 -29.67 -2.83 22.96
N VAL A 565 -29.36 -2.47 24.22
CA VAL A 565 -29.16 -3.36 25.38
C VAL A 565 -27.73 -3.96 25.40
N LYS A 566 -26.80 -3.58 26.30
CA LYS A 566 -26.84 -3.57 27.79
C LYS A 566 -26.78 -5.00 28.39
N ASP A 567 -26.29 -5.25 29.58
CA ASP A 567 -25.67 -4.41 30.62
C ASP A 567 -24.76 -5.31 31.52
N VAL A 568 -24.08 -4.75 32.54
CA VAL A 568 -23.84 -5.36 33.89
C VAL A 568 -23.05 -6.71 33.95
N THR A 569 -22.00 -6.92 34.76
CA THR A 569 -21.24 -6.19 35.81
C THR A 569 -19.84 -6.84 35.89
N ARG A 570 -18.69 -6.20 36.16
CA ARG A 570 -18.26 -5.30 37.25
C ARG A 570 -18.30 -5.90 38.67
N THR A 571 -17.18 -6.49 39.10
CA THR A 571 -16.55 -6.50 40.45
C THR A 571 -15.27 -7.37 40.38
N GLU A 572 -14.15 -7.10 41.04
CA GLU A 572 -13.62 -5.87 41.68
C GLU A 572 -12.07 -6.01 41.81
N ASP A 573 -11.39 -5.14 42.56
CA ASP A 573 -9.95 -5.17 42.93
C ASP A 573 -8.92 -5.29 41.78
N GLU A 574 -8.36 -4.22 41.22
CA GLU A 574 -7.46 -3.18 41.79
C GLU A 574 -6.04 -3.63 42.23
N LYS A 575 -5.06 -2.95 41.60
CA LYS A 575 -3.82 -2.34 42.15
C LYS A 575 -2.50 -3.14 42.28
N ILE A 576 -1.45 -2.37 41.98
CA ILE A 576 -0.02 -2.50 42.34
C ILE A 576 0.72 -3.65 41.62
N VAL A 577 1.47 -3.41 40.53
CA VAL A 577 2.66 -2.56 40.31
C VAL A 577 3.95 -3.17 40.86
N SER A 578 4.90 -3.40 39.94
CA SER A 578 6.35 -3.55 40.14
C SER A 578 6.84 -4.66 41.08
N HIS A 579 7.41 -5.72 40.50
CA HIS A 579 8.88 -5.78 40.52
C HIS A 579 9.52 -6.61 39.39
N CYS A 580 10.79 -6.28 39.16
CA CYS A 580 11.93 -7.06 38.66
C CYS A 580 11.69 -8.53 38.24
N GLU A 581 12.20 -8.99 37.09
CA GLU A 581 13.64 -9.23 36.81
C GLU A 581 14.32 -10.23 37.78
N GLN A 582 15.38 -10.88 37.31
CA GLN A 582 16.48 -11.44 38.13
C GLN A 582 16.12 -12.59 39.12
N MET A 583 16.59 -13.84 38.96
CA MET A 583 17.82 -14.36 38.33
C MET A 583 17.62 -15.86 37.93
N ARG A 584 18.05 -16.44 36.79
CA ARG A 584 19.26 -16.28 35.93
C ARG A 584 20.33 -17.39 36.16
N PHE A 585 21.10 -17.71 35.10
CA PHE A 585 22.37 -18.45 34.96
C PHE A 585 22.68 -19.77 35.68
N GLU A 586 23.26 -20.65 34.83
CA GLU A 586 24.44 -21.52 35.01
C GLU A 586 24.35 -22.70 36.00
N LEU A 587 24.81 -23.89 35.62
CA LEU A 587 26.19 -24.27 35.23
C LEU A 587 26.18 -25.15 33.95
N LEU A 588 27.08 -25.12 32.95
CA LEU A 588 28.56 -25.01 32.89
C LEU A 588 29.25 -26.02 33.84
N TYR A 589 29.62 -27.24 33.45
CA TYR A 589 30.40 -27.71 32.28
C TYR A 589 30.29 -29.28 32.25
N PRO A 590 31.07 -30.07 31.46
CA PRO A 590 31.72 -29.84 30.16
C PRO A 590 31.47 -30.96 29.12
N LYS A 591 31.36 -30.62 27.83
CA LYS A 591 32.15 -31.23 26.74
C LYS A 591 32.03 -30.46 25.43
#